data_AF-A0A349U359-F1
#
_entry.id   AF-A0A349U359-F1
#
_cell.length_a   1.000
_cell.length_b   1.000
_cell.length_c   1.000
_cell.angle_alpha   90.00
_cell.angle_beta   90.00
_cell.angle_gamma   90.00
#
_symmetry.space_group_name_H-M   'P 1'
#
loop_
_entity.id
_entity.type
_entity.pdbx_description
1 polymer ?
#
loop_
_entity_poly.entity_id
_entity_poly.type
_entity_poly.pdbx_seq_one_letter_code
_entity_poly.pdbx_strand_id
1 'polypeptide(L)'
;MKRKLRNKLGWAKYALRKQVVEPVSGQIKEIRGFRRFLLRGLDLVRGEWLLLCLTHNILKLFTNRKQVVFSNRYFLQAQWRAVF
;
A
#
# COMPACT_ATOMS: atom_id res chain seq x y z
N MET A 1 -16.88 5.19 4.77
CA MET A 1 -16.61 5.34 3.32
C MET A 1 -17.72 6.07 2.53
N LYS A 2 -19.02 5.86 2.85
CA LYS A 2 -20.17 6.42 2.12
C LYS A 2 -20.04 7.91 1.72
N ARG A 3 -19.62 8.79 2.65
CA ARG A 3 -19.45 10.23 2.36
C ARG A 3 -18.43 10.54 1.26
N LYS A 4 -17.32 9.79 1.18
CA LYS A 4 -16.24 10.01 0.20
C LYS A 4 -16.59 9.48 -1.19
N LEU A 5 -17.51 8.52 -1.28
CA LEU A 5 -17.93 7.88 -2.53
C LEU A 5 -19.12 8.61 -3.21
N ARG A 6 -19.73 9.60 -2.55
CA ARG A 6 -20.82 10.41 -3.14
C ARG A 6 -20.37 11.31 -4.28
N ASN A 7 -19.08 11.68 -4.34
CA ASN A 7 -18.56 12.58 -5.35
C ASN A 7 -17.84 11.79 -6.46
N LYS A 8 -18.06 12.15 -7.74
CA LYS A 8 -17.38 11.53 -8.90
C LYS A 8 -15.85 11.47 -8.72
N LEU A 9 -15.24 12.54 -8.20
CA LEU A 9 -13.80 12.60 -7.90
C LEU A 9 -13.36 11.60 -6.83
N GLY A 10 -14.17 11.41 -5.78
CA GLY A 10 -13.88 10.45 -4.72
C GLY A 10 -14.07 9.01 -5.18
N TRP A 11 -15.03 8.78 -6.06
CA TRP A 11 -15.26 7.48 -6.69
C TRP A 11 -14.12 7.12 -7.65
N ALA A 12 -13.68 8.03 -8.52
CA ALA A 12 -12.54 7.81 -9.42
C ALA A 12 -11.25 7.50 -8.64
N LYS A 13 -10.97 8.25 -7.56
CA LYS A 13 -9.83 7.96 -6.67
C LYS A 13 -9.95 6.60 -5.99
N TYR A 14 -11.15 6.19 -5.62
CA TYR A 14 -11.39 4.88 -5.03
C TYR A 14 -11.20 3.74 -6.04
N ALA A 15 -11.69 3.91 -7.27
CA ALA A 15 -11.54 2.94 -8.35
C ALA A 15 -10.06 2.64 -8.66
N LEU A 16 -9.20 3.66 -8.59
CA LEU A 16 -7.76 3.52 -8.80
C LEU A 16 -7.09 2.58 -7.77
N ARG A 17 -7.68 2.37 -6.58
CA ARG A 17 -7.11 1.48 -5.56
C ARG A 17 -7.01 0.04 -6.01
N LYS A 18 -7.93 -0.42 -6.87
CA LYS A 18 -7.94 -1.78 -7.40
C LYS A 18 -6.68 -2.11 -8.20
N GLN A 19 -6.15 -1.10 -8.89
CA GLN A 19 -4.96 -1.27 -9.73
C GLN A 19 -3.66 -1.09 -8.93
N VAL A 20 -3.72 -0.34 -7.83
CA VAL A 20 -2.54 0.21 -7.17
C VAL A 20 -2.30 -0.47 -5.82
N VAL A 21 -3.30 -0.48 -4.94
CA VAL A 21 -3.16 -0.90 -3.54
C VAL A 21 -3.51 -2.36 -3.33
N GLU A 22 -4.54 -2.87 -4.01
CA GLU A 22 -4.99 -4.26 -3.88
C GLU A 22 -3.92 -5.28 -4.32
N PRO A 23 -3.20 -5.10 -5.45
CA PRO A 23 -2.18 -6.05 -5.88
C PRO A 23 -1.00 -6.11 -4.90
N VAL A 24 -0.57 -4.96 -4.38
CA VAL A 24 0.52 -4.89 -3.39
C VAL A 24 0.09 -5.57 -2.08
N SER A 25 -1.14 -5.34 -1.64
CA SER A 25 -1.68 -5.99 -0.44
C SER A 25 -1.81 -7.51 -0.61
N GLY A 26 -2.23 -7.98 -1.78
CA GLY A 26 -2.26 -9.40 -2.13
C GLY A 26 -0.87 -10.03 -2.16
N GLN A 27 0.10 -9.37 -2.80
CA GLN A 27 1.49 -9.83 -2.85
C GLN A 27 2.12 -9.95 -1.44
N ILE A 28 1.85 -8.98 -0.57
CA ILE A 28 2.36 -9.00 0.80
C ILE A 28 1.69 -10.14 1.62
N LYS A 29 0.40 -10.37 1.45
CA LYS A 29 -0.32 -11.37 2.26
C LYS A 29 -0.13 -12.80 1.75
N GLU A 30 -0.27 -13.02 0.45
CA GLU A 30 -0.23 -14.34 -0.17
C GLU A 30 1.20 -14.76 -0.53
N ILE A 31 1.96 -13.90 -1.22
CA ILE A 31 3.29 -14.27 -1.73
C ILE A 31 4.37 -14.16 -0.65
N ARG A 32 4.30 -13.14 0.23
CA ARG A 32 5.26 -12.99 1.34
C ARG A 32 4.81 -13.68 2.64
N GLY A 33 3.61 -14.23 2.68
CA GLY A 33 3.07 -14.91 3.86
C GLY A 33 2.83 -14.01 5.08
N PHE A 34 2.79 -12.68 4.91
CA PHE A 34 2.60 -11.77 6.04
C PHE A 34 1.13 -11.75 6.48
N ARG A 35 0.81 -12.52 7.53
CA ARG A 35 -0.56 -12.66 8.07
C ARG A 35 -0.77 -11.98 9.42
N ARG A 36 0.31 -11.71 10.16
CA ARG A 36 0.26 -11.21 11.55
C ARG A 36 1.35 -10.16 11.76
N PHE A 37 1.02 -9.10 12.48
CA PHE A 37 1.98 -8.13 13.01
C PHE A 37 2.68 -8.73 14.23
N LEU A 38 3.96 -8.46 14.41
CA LEU A 38 4.72 -8.96 15.57
C LEU A 38 4.59 -7.98 16.74
N LEU A 39 4.63 -6.67 16.45
CA LEU A 39 4.46 -5.62 17.44
C LEU A 39 2.98 -5.34 17.74
N ARG A 40 2.72 -4.87 18.97
CA ARG A 40 1.39 -4.42 19.42
C ARG A 40 1.43 -2.93 19.74
N GLY A 41 0.32 -2.24 19.46
CA GLY A 41 0.23 -0.79 19.57
C GLY A 41 0.30 -0.10 18.21
N LEU A 42 -0.56 0.89 18.00
CA LEU A 42 -0.81 1.48 16.69
C LEU A 42 0.47 2.06 16.04
N ASP A 43 1.31 2.72 16.84
CA ASP A 43 2.55 3.34 16.34
C ASP A 43 3.64 2.33 16.00
N LEU A 44 3.71 1.21 16.72
CA LEU A 44 4.67 0.15 16.42
C LEU A 44 4.24 -0.63 15.17
N VAL A 45 2.94 -0.96 15.06
CA VAL A 45 2.36 -1.60 13.86
C VAL A 45 2.53 -0.71 12.62
N ARG A 46 2.46 0.62 12.78
CA ARG A 46 2.79 1.57 11.70
C ARG A 46 4.22 1.40 11.21
N GLY A 47 5.18 1.32 12.14
CA GLY A 47 6.59 1.09 11.82
C GLY A 47 6.80 -0.21 11.05
N GLU A 48 6.23 -1.33 11.53
CA GLU A 48 6.31 -2.62 10.84
C GLU A 48 5.75 -2.57 9.42
N TRP A 49 4.57 -1.96 9.26
CA TRP A 49 3.93 -1.87 7.96
C TRP A 49 4.73 -1.02 6.97
N LEU A 50 5.32 0.08 7.43
CA LEU A 50 6.20 0.92 6.62
C LEU A 50 7.45 0.16 6.19
N LEU A 51 8.08 -0.59 7.10
CA LEU A 51 9.26 -1.40 6.81
C LEU A 51 8.94 -2.48 5.77
N LEU A 52 7.80 -3.16 5.90
CA LEU A 52 7.35 -4.17 4.96
C LEU A 52 7.12 -3.59 3.56
N CYS A 53 6.48 -2.41 3.49
CA CYS A 53 6.27 -1.69 2.24
C CYS A 53 7.59 -1.20 1.61
N LEU A 54 8.54 -0.74 2.43
CA LEU A 54 9.87 -0.34 1.98
C LEU A 54 10.60 -1.53 1.32
N THR A 55 10.65 -2.68 1.99
CA THR A 55 11.29 -3.89 1.45
C THR A 55 10.63 -4.35 0.15
N HIS A 56 9.29 -4.28 0.06
CA HIS A 56 8.57 -4.57 -1.17
C HIS A 56 8.98 -3.64 -2.33
N ASN A 57 9.10 -2.35 -2.07
CA ASN A 57 9.49 -1.35 -3.08
C ASN A 57 10.95 -1.51 -3.51
N ILE A 58 11.87 -1.76 -2.57
CA ILE A 58 13.28 -2.03 -2.87
C ILE A 58 13.42 -3.24 -3.80
N LEU A 59 12.67 -4.31 -3.53
CA LEU A 59 12.69 -5.50 -4.38
C LEU A 59 12.15 -5.20 -5.80
N LYS A 60 11.12 -4.37 -5.93
CA LYS A 60 10.67 -3.90 -7.25
C LYS A 60 11.75 -3.11 -8.00
N LEU A 61 12.46 -2.22 -7.31
CA LEU A 61 13.56 -1.45 -7.92
C LEU A 61 14.71 -2.36 -8.37
N PHE A 62 15.04 -3.36 -7.57
CA PHE A 62 16.09 -4.32 -7.89
C PHE A 62 15.72 -5.22 -9.08
N THR A 63 14.48 -5.71 -9.14
CA THR A 63 13.98 -6.51 -10.27
C THR A 63 13.84 -5.67 -11.55
N ASN A 64 13.40 -4.42 -11.46
CA ASN A 64 13.17 -3.53 -12.61
C ASN A 64 14.32 -2.54 -12.86
N ARG A 65 15.57 -3.03 -12.98
CA ARG A 65 16.79 -2.20 -13.20
C ARG A 65 16.77 -1.23 -14.41
N LYS A 66 15.70 -1.19 -15.22
CA LYS A 66 15.51 -0.26 -16.36
C LYS A 66 14.40 0.81 -16.19
N GLN A 67 13.65 0.86 -15.10
CA GLN A 67 12.68 1.94 -14.88
C GLN A 67 12.69 2.46 -13.45
N VAL A 68 13.40 3.56 -13.24
CA VAL A 68 13.22 4.41 -12.06
C VAL A 68 11.93 5.21 -12.25
N VAL A 69 10.79 4.57 -12.00
CA VAL A 69 9.52 5.28 -11.86
C VAL A 69 9.28 5.46 -10.37
N PHE A 70 9.80 6.56 -9.83
CA PHE A 70 9.53 7.01 -8.47
C PHE A 70 8.11 7.57 -8.40
N SER A 71 7.10 6.72 -8.58
CA SER A 71 5.71 7.18 -8.51
C SER A 71 5.20 7.09 -7.08
N ASN A 72 5.31 8.26 -6.44
CA ASN A 72 4.20 8.93 -5.78
C ASN A 72 4.18 8.93 -4.25
N ARG A 73 4.44 10.12 -3.68
CA ARG A 73 4.24 10.45 -2.25
C ARG A 73 2.80 10.17 -1.79
N TYR A 74 1.85 10.11 -2.72
CA TYR A 74 0.46 9.71 -2.46
C TYR A 74 0.27 8.20 -2.21
N PHE A 75 1.22 7.32 -2.56
CA PHE A 75 1.07 5.87 -2.40
C PHE A 75 1.16 5.44 -0.93
N LEU A 76 2.16 5.94 -0.20
CA LEU A 76 2.34 5.72 1.24
C LEU A 76 1.14 6.26 2.04
N GLN A 77 0.62 7.42 1.64
CA GLN A 77 -0.53 8.04 2.31
C GLN A 77 -1.88 7.39 1.91
N ALA A 78 -2.00 6.86 0.69
CA ALA A 78 -3.18 6.17 0.19
C ALA A 78 -3.29 4.73 0.71
N GLN A 79 -2.17 4.03 0.92
CA GLN A 79 -2.11 2.71 1.57
C GLN A 79 -2.65 2.79 3.01
N TRP A 80 -2.27 3.82 3.78
CA TRP A 80 -2.71 3.98 5.17
C TRP A 80 -4.22 4.21 5.30
N ARG A 81 -4.79 5.07 4.45
CA ARG A 81 -6.25 5.35 4.42
C ARG A 81 -7.08 4.23 3.77
N ALA A 82 -6.44 3.16 3.28
CA ALA A 82 -7.08 2.06 2.55
C ALA A 82 -7.27 0.83 3.40
N VAL A 83 -6.26 0.56 4.20
CA VAL A 83 -6.19 -0.59 5.09
C VAL A 83 -6.89 -0.29 6.42
N PHE A 84 -7.04 1.01 6.78
CA PHE A 84 -7.87 1.50 7.88
C PHE A 84 -8.69 2.73 7.47
#